data_AF-A0A2N2NMR9-F1
#
_entry.id   AF-A0A2N2NMR9-F1
#
_cell.length_a   1.000
_cell.length_b   1.000
_cell.length_c   1.000
_cell.angle_alpha   90.00
_cell.angle_beta   90.00
_cell.angle_gamma   90.00
#
_symmetry.space_group_name_H-M   'P 1'
#
loop_
_entity.id
_entity.type
_entity.pdbx_description
1 polymer ?
#
loop_
_entity_poly.entity_id
_entity_poly.type
_entity_poly.pdbx_seq_one_letter_code
_entity_poly.pdbx_strand_id
1 'polypeptide(L)'
;MFENYAANDKFIEDNLQHNIDELSQLCKFQSVSAKNLQLPETAAFLSELFIKRGFTVKIFSDSGGPVVYAEKLGRIDKTLLFYNHYDVQPAEPLELWETDPF
;
A
#
# COMPACT_ATOMS: atom_id res chain seq x y z
N MET A 1 11.59 -26.02 -8.72
CA MET A 1 10.69 -24.86 -8.93
C MET A 1 10.00 -24.37 -7.64
N PHE A 2 10.28 -24.97 -6.47
CA PHE A 2 9.68 -24.61 -5.17
C PHE A 2 10.73 -24.50 -4.06
N GLU A 3 11.96 -24.11 -4.39
CA GLU A 3 13.12 -24.37 -3.53
C GLU A 3 13.32 -23.37 -2.38
N ASN A 4 12.35 -22.52 -2.05
CA ASN A 4 12.62 -21.57 -0.96
C ASN A 4 11.42 -21.01 -0.17
N TYR A 5 10.33 -21.76 -0.05
CA TYR A 5 9.22 -21.31 0.80
C TYR A 5 9.66 -21.13 2.25
N ALA A 6 10.42 -22.08 2.82
CA ALA A 6 10.89 -21.96 4.20
C ALA A 6 11.76 -20.72 4.46
N ALA A 7 12.63 -20.31 3.53
CA ALA A 7 13.41 -19.09 3.73
C ALA A 7 12.58 -17.82 3.47
N ASN A 8 11.60 -17.85 2.56
CA ASN A 8 10.67 -16.74 2.38
C ASN A 8 9.79 -16.56 3.62
N ASP A 9 9.25 -17.64 4.18
CA ASP A 9 8.45 -17.65 5.40
C ASP A 9 9.29 -17.11 6.56
N LYS A 10 10.51 -17.62 6.73
CA LYS A 10 11.45 -17.10 7.73
C LYS A 10 11.73 -15.60 7.54
N PHE A 11 11.95 -15.15 6.30
CA PHE A 11 12.15 -13.73 6.03
C PHE A 11 10.91 -12.89 6.39
N ILE A 12 9.70 -13.39 6.10
CA ILE A 12 8.45 -12.70 6.48
C ILE A 12 8.33 -12.62 8.00
N GLU A 13 8.59 -13.73 8.72
CA GLU A 13 8.57 -13.78 10.18
C GLU A 13 9.59 -12.83 10.81
N ASP A 14 10.84 -12.85 10.34
CA ASP A 14 11.92 -12.00 10.83
C ASP A 14 11.63 -10.49 10.63
N ASN A 15 10.75 -10.14 9.68
CA ASN A 15 10.36 -8.75 9.36
C ASN A 15 8.92 -8.41 9.78
N LEU A 16 8.22 -9.29 10.50
CA LEU A 16 6.79 -9.15 10.78
C LEU A 16 6.45 -7.81 11.46
N GLN A 17 7.17 -7.47 12.53
CA GLN A 17 6.90 -6.23 13.28
C GLN A 17 7.09 -4.99 12.41
N HIS A 18 8.16 -4.95 11.60
CA HIS A 18 8.40 -3.84 10.69
C HIS A 18 7.27 -3.67 9.66
N ASN A 19 6.78 -4.79 9.11
CA ASN A 19 5.67 -4.77 8.15
C ASN A 19 4.36 -4.33 8.80
N ILE A 20 4.09 -4.77 10.05
CA ILE A 20 2.94 -4.31 10.83
C ILE A 20 3.06 -2.81 11.08
N ASP A 21 4.23 -2.30 11.48
CA ASP A 21 4.43 -0.87 11.75
C ASP A 21 4.19 -0.02 10.48
N GLU A 22 4.69 -0.45 9.32
CA GLU A 22 4.44 0.22 8.04
C GLU A 22 2.96 0.17 7.63
N LEU A 23 2.29 -0.98 7.80
CA LEU A 23 0.84 -1.10 7.55
C LEU A 23 0.05 -0.19 8.50
N SER A 24 0.42 -0.15 9.79
CA SER A 24 -0.22 0.74 10.76
C SER A 24 0.00 2.21 10.42
N GLN A 25 1.12 2.63 9.81
CA GLN A 25 1.24 3.99 9.30
C GLN A 25 0.29 4.24 8.12
N LEU A 26 0.15 3.27 7.21
CA LEU A 26 -0.79 3.39 6.09
C LEU A 26 -2.24 3.50 6.58
N CYS A 27 -2.64 2.72 7.57
CA CYS A 27 -3.99 2.72 8.13
C CYS A 27 -4.39 4.06 8.78
N LYS A 28 -3.43 4.89 9.21
CA LYS A 28 -3.72 6.22 9.76
C LYS A 28 -4.21 7.23 8.73
N PHE A 29 -3.98 6.96 7.44
CA PHE A 29 -4.48 7.83 6.40
C PHE A 29 -5.97 7.60 6.20
N GLN A 30 -6.75 8.69 6.28
CA GLN A 30 -8.17 8.66 6.00
C GLN A 30 -8.41 8.77 4.49
N SER A 31 -7.95 7.79 3.71
CA SER A 31 -8.07 7.73 2.24
C SER A 31 -9.51 7.48 1.76
N VAL A 32 -10.48 8.22 2.30
CA VAL A 32 -11.90 7.99 2.09
C VAL A 32 -12.34 8.61 0.76
N SER A 33 -12.49 7.78 -0.28
CA SER A 33 -12.81 8.24 -1.64
C SER A 33 -14.17 8.92 -1.75
N ALA A 34 -15.19 8.41 -1.04
CA ALA A 34 -16.53 9.00 -1.00
C ALA A 34 -16.55 10.45 -0.45
N LYS A 35 -15.49 10.87 0.24
CA LYS A 35 -15.34 12.21 0.83
C LYS A 35 -14.14 12.99 0.27
N ASN A 36 -13.41 12.43 -0.69
CA ASN A 36 -12.16 12.99 -1.22
C ASN A 36 -11.14 13.35 -0.12
N LEU A 37 -11.02 12.51 0.91
CA LEU A 37 -10.10 12.74 2.02
C LEU A 37 -8.77 12.02 1.79
N GLN A 38 -7.68 12.72 2.04
CA GLN A 38 -6.29 12.25 2.10
C GLN A 38 -5.78 11.39 0.91
N LEU A 39 -6.50 11.33 -0.22
CA LEU A 39 -6.10 10.50 -1.37
C LEU A 39 -4.71 10.89 -1.92
N PRO A 40 -4.41 12.19 -2.16
CA PRO A 40 -3.07 12.59 -2.61
C PRO A 40 -1.96 12.28 -1.61
N GLU A 41 -2.22 12.47 -0.32
CA GLU A 41 -1.29 12.21 0.77
C GLU A 41 -0.98 10.71 0.89
N THR A 42 -2.01 9.85 0.81
CA THR A 42 -1.83 8.40 0.80
C THR A 42 -1.09 7.94 -0.46
N ALA A 43 -1.39 8.51 -1.63
CA ALA A 43 -0.67 8.20 -2.86
C ALA A 43 0.82 8.59 -2.79
N ALA A 44 1.12 9.74 -2.18
CA ALA A 44 2.50 10.16 -1.93
C ALA A 44 3.24 9.22 -0.98
N PHE A 45 2.59 8.80 0.12
CA PHE A 45 3.17 7.84 1.06
C PHE A 45 3.44 6.48 0.40
N LEU A 46 2.51 5.97 -0.41
CA LEU A 46 2.72 4.74 -1.18
C LEU A 46 3.90 4.87 -2.16
N SER A 47 4.05 6.03 -2.80
CA SER A 47 5.19 6.31 -3.68
C SER A 47 6.52 6.18 -2.92
N GLU A 48 6.62 6.73 -1.71
CA GLU A 48 7.80 6.58 -0.86
C GLU A 48 8.08 5.10 -0.52
N LEU A 49 7.05 4.32 -0.18
CA LEU A 49 7.20 2.89 0.11
C LEU A 49 7.70 2.08 -1.09
N PHE A 50 7.24 2.40 -2.31
CA PHE A 50 7.69 1.77 -3.54
C PHE A 50 9.12 2.19 -3.90
N ILE A 51 9.46 3.48 -3.78
CA ILE A 51 10.82 4.00 -4.01
C ILE A 51 11.81 3.34 -3.06
N LYS A 52 11.49 3.21 -1.76
CA LYS A 52 12.32 2.51 -0.76
C LYS A 52 12.64 1.06 -1.15
N ARG A 53 11.78 0.43 -1.96
CA ARG A 53 11.92 -0.95 -2.47
C ARG A 53 12.57 -1.03 -3.87
N GLY A 54 12.99 0.11 -4.41
CA GLY A 54 13.68 0.23 -5.69
C GLY A 54 12.76 0.13 -6.90
N PHE A 55 11.52 0.61 -6.79
CA PHE A 55 10.63 0.82 -7.92
C PHE A 55 10.78 2.23 -8.47
N THR A 56 10.58 2.38 -9.78
CA THR A 56 10.30 3.68 -10.40
C THR A 56 8.81 3.95 -10.25
N VAL A 57 8.44 5.15 -9.79
CA VAL A 57 7.05 5.49 -9.47
C VAL A 57 6.58 6.70 -10.28
N LYS A 58 5.32 6.65 -10.70
CA LYS A 58 4.56 7.79 -11.26
C LYS A 58 3.20 7.87 -10.58
N ILE A 59 2.75 9.08 -10.30
CA ILE A 59 1.39 9.34 -9.80
C ILE A 59 0.61 10.03 -10.92
N PHE A 60 -0.52 9.46 -11.31
CA PHE A 60 -1.45 10.05 -12.27
C PHE A 60 -2.65 10.63 -11.51
N SER A 61 -2.94 11.91 -11.69
CA SER A 61 -4.00 12.61 -10.92
C SER A 61 -5.11 13.18 -11.82
N ASP A 62 -5.16 12.75 -13.08
CA ASP A 62 -5.98 13.38 -14.11
C ASP A 62 -7.46 12.95 -14.07
N SER A 63 -7.82 11.94 -13.26
CA SER A 63 -9.20 11.49 -13.09
C SER A 63 -9.46 10.76 -11.75
N GLY A 64 -10.36 11.30 -10.94
CA GLY A 64 -10.75 10.70 -9.65
C GLY A 64 -9.62 10.73 -8.61
N GLY A 65 -9.43 9.63 -7.89
CA GLY A 65 -8.33 9.47 -6.93
C GLY A 65 -6.99 9.23 -7.65
N PRO A 66 -5.86 9.71 -7.12
CA PRO A 66 -4.56 9.53 -7.77
C PRO A 66 -4.19 8.05 -7.95
N VAL A 67 -3.75 7.67 -9.14
CA VAL A 67 -3.28 6.30 -9.41
C VAL A 67 -1.77 6.24 -9.21
N VAL A 68 -1.32 5.34 -8.32
CA VAL A 68 0.11 5.06 -8.11
C VAL A 68 0.54 3.93 -9.05
N TYR A 69 1.37 4.26 -10.03
CA TYR A 69 2.02 3.30 -10.90
C TYR A 69 3.45 3.08 -10.44
N ALA A 70 3.80 1.85 -10.08
CA ALA A 70 5.14 1.47 -9.69
C ALA A 70 5.64 0.30 -10.54
N GLU A 71 6.83 0.42 -11.11
CA GLU A 71 7.46 -0.63 -11.91
C GLU A 71 8.90 -0.92 -11.48
N LYS A 72 9.31 -2.17 -11.67
CA LYS A 72 10.68 -2.61 -11.44
C LYS A 72 11.01 -3.73 -12.42
N LEU A 73 12.19 -3.64 -13.04
CA LEU A 73 12.67 -4.69 -13.94
C LEU A 73 12.84 -6.01 -13.20
N GLY A 74 12.23 -7.06 -13.75
CA GLY A 74 12.36 -8.43 -13.26
C GLY A 74 13.66 -9.10 -13.72
N ARG A 75 13.83 -10.37 -13.36
CA ARG A 75 15.00 -11.18 -13.76
C ARG A 75 14.84 -11.87 -15.10
N ILE A 76 13.62 -11.92 -15.63
CA ILE A 76 13.25 -12.62 -16.87
C ILE A 76 12.30 -11.75 -17.69
N ASP A 77 12.15 -12.10 -18.96
CA ASP A 77 11.23 -11.45 -19.91
C ASP A 77 9.77 -11.91 -19.70
N LYS A 78 9.24 -11.66 -18.50
CA LYS A 78 7.83 -11.83 -18.14
C LYS A 78 7.41 -10.72 -17.19
N THR A 79 6.22 -10.18 -17.42
CA THR A 79 5.64 -9.11 -16.59
C THR A 79 4.52 -9.67 -15.72
N LEU A 80 4.57 -9.37 -14.42
CA LEU A 80 3.48 -9.60 -13.48
C LEU A 80 2.88 -8.27 -13.07
N LEU A 81 1.56 -8.13 -13.24
CA LEU A 81 0.82 -6.93 -12.85
C LEU A 81 0.05 -7.20 -11.56
N PHE A 82 0.23 -6.33 -10.57
CA PHE A 82 -0.63 -6.25 -9.40
C PHE A 82 -1.54 -5.04 -9.54
N TYR A 83 -2.84 -5.25 -9.37
CA TYR A 83 -3.84 -4.19 -9.27
C TYR A 83 -4.44 -4.23 -7.86
N ASN A 84 -4.51 -3.07 -7.23
CA ASN A 84 -5.14 -2.90 -5.93
C ASN A 84 -5.68 -1.46 -5.80
N HIS A 85 -6.42 -1.21 -4.72
CA HIS A 85 -6.86 0.11 -4.34
C HIS A 85 -6.37 0.44 -2.92
N TYR A 86 -6.21 1.72 -2.62
CA TYR A 86 -5.76 2.19 -1.31
C TYR A 86 -6.79 3.11 -0.64
N ASP A 87 -7.88 3.43 -1.34
CA ASP A 87 -9.00 4.13 -0.76
C ASP A 87 -9.86 3.20 0.10
N VAL A 88 -10.49 3.78 1.11
CA VAL A 88 -11.30 3.07 2.09
C VAL A 88 -12.71 3.66 2.19
N GLN A 89 -13.60 2.92 2.83
CA GLN A 89 -14.94 3.39 3.13
C GLN A 89 -14.92 4.43 4.28
N PRO A 90 -15.95 5.29 4.37
CA PRO A 90 -16.18 6.08 5.57
C PRO A 90 -16.29 5.20 6.82
N ALA A 91 -15.73 5.64 7.95
CA ALA A 91 -15.73 4.87 9.19
C ALA A 91 -17.02 5.01 10.02
N GLU A 92 -17.97 5.87 9.62
CA GLU A 92 -19.20 6.07 10.37
C GLU A 92 -20.07 4.81 10.46
N PRO A 93 -20.77 4.58 11.59
CA PRO A 93 -20.86 5.46 12.77
C PRO A 93 -19.64 5.30 13.71
N LEU A 94 -19.02 6.43 14.09
CA LEU A 94 -17.80 6.41 14.91
C LEU A 94 -18.05 5.88 16.33
N GLU A 95 -19.26 6.03 16.84
CA GLU A 95 -19.66 5.56 18.17
C GLU A 95 -19.72 4.04 18.32
N LEU A 96 -19.68 3.29 17.22
CA LEU A 96 -19.62 1.82 17.25
C LEU A 96 -18.20 1.27 17.32
N TRP A 97 -17.19 2.14 17.19
CA TRP A 97 -15.79 1.74 17.27
C TRP A 97 -15.33 1.70 18.74
N GLU A 98 -14.60 0.63 19.09
CA GLU A 98 -13.95 0.50 20.41
C GLU A 98 -12.61 1.26 20.46
N THR A 99 -12.02 1.55 19.30
CA THR A 99 -10.74 2.24 19.11
C THR A 99 -10.82 3.16 17.90
N ASP A 100 -9.91 4.14 17.79
CA ASP A 100 -9.85 5.00 16.60
C ASP A 100 -9.77 4.14 15.31
N PRO A 101 -10.65 4.35 14.32
CA PRO A 101 -10.63 3.61 13.05
C PRO A 101 -9.39 3.87 12.18
N PHE A 102 -8.60 4.91 12.48
CA PHE A 102 -7.40 5.29 11.73
C PHE A 102 -6.16 5.38 12.64
#